data_AF-A0A3D2BSY6-F1
#
_entry.id   AF-A0A3D2BSY6-F1
#
_cell.length_a   1.000
_cell.length_b   1.000
_cell.length_c   1.000
_cell.angle_alpha   90.00
_cell.angle_beta   90.00
_cell.angle_gamma   90.00
#
_symmetry.space_group_name_H-M   'P 1'
#
loop_
_entity.id
_entity.type
_entity.pdbx_description
1 polymer ?
#
loop_
_entity_poly.entity_id
_entity_poly.type
_entity_poly.pdbx_seq_one_letter_code
_entity_poly.pdbx_strand_id
1 'polypeptide(L)'
;TPADPLLTESNNPPILGFTVKGPAAKRLSGLACYASGQGKARIERLGSRVEVRMQKAFSSGRARINCTMPTQSGRWRWFGMQFFVPKS
;
A
#
# COMPACT_ATOMS: atom_id res chain seq x y z
N THR A 1 -6.16 2.27 6.98
CA THR A 1 -4.80 2.79 6.80
C THR A 1 -4.22 3.12 8.15
N PRO A 2 -2.92 2.88 8.40
CA PRO A 2 -2.26 3.32 9.63
C PRO A 2 -2.48 4.81 9.87
N ALA A 3 -2.68 5.21 11.13
CA ALA A 3 -2.84 6.61 11.52
C ALA A 3 -1.50 7.33 11.68
N ASP A 4 -0.45 6.58 12.04
CA ASP A 4 0.90 7.07 12.24
C ASP A 4 1.86 6.40 11.23
N PRO A 5 2.65 7.17 10.45
CA PRO A 5 3.68 6.63 9.57
C PRO A 5 4.95 6.17 10.31
N LEU A 6 5.10 6.42 11.60
CA LEU A 6 6.20 5.91 12.41
C LEU A 6 6.01 4.41 12.71
N LEU A 7 7.02 3.62 12.35
CA LEU A 7 7.05 2.19 12.60
C LEU A 7 8.04 1.84 13.69
N THR A 8 7.60 1.03 14.63
CA THR A 8 8.38 0.38 15.68
C THR A 8 8.50 -1.11 15.38
N GLU A 9 9.25 -1.85 16.19
CA GLU A 9 9.34 -3.31 16.07
C GLU A 9 7.97 -4.01 16.20
N SER A 10 7.05 -3.44 16.99
CA SER A 10 5.73 -4.02 17.23
C SER A 10 4.73 -3.87 16.08
N ASN A 11 5.00 -2.97 15.12
CA ASN A 11 4.08 -2.69 14.01
C ASN A 11 4.75 -2.70 12.62
N ASN A 12 5.98 -3.23 12.53
CA ASN A 12 6.73 -3.40 11.29
C ASN A 12 6.81 -4.90 10.92
N PRO A 13 6.16 -5.38 9.85
CA PRO A 13 5.54 -4.59 8.78
C PRO A 13 4.16 -4.00 9.12
N PRO A 14 3.79 -2.86 8.53
CA PRO A 14 2.51 -2.23 8.79
C PRO A 14 1.35 -3.03 8.17
N ILE A 15 0.23 -3.06 8.87
CA ILE A 15 -1.05 -3.51 8.32
C ILE A 15 -1.65 -2.35 7.51
N LEU A 16 -1.54 -2.43 6.18
CA LEU A 16 -2.09 -1.43 5.28
C LEU A 16 -3.31 -1.95 4.53
N GLY A 17 -4.48 -1.37 4.86
CA GLY A 17 -5.70 -1.56 4.09
C GLY A 17 -6.48 -0.28 3.84
N PHE A 18 -7.10 -0.18 2.67
CA PHE A 18 -7.89 0.98 2.24
C PHE A 18 -9.12 0.56 1.41
N THR A 19 -10.12 1.45 1.36
CA THR A 19 -11.35 1.22 0.60
C THR A 19 -11.39 2.15 -0.59
N VAL A 20 -11.58 1.60 -1.78
CA VAL A 20 -11.76 2.42 -3.00
C VAL A 20 -13.24 2.77 -3.14
N LYS A 21 -13.52 4.07 -3.33
CA LYS A 21 -14.89 4.60 -3.45
C LYS A 21 -15.25 4.92 -4.90
N GLY A 22 -16.56 4.97 -5.17
CA GLY A 22 -17.12 5.38 -6.45
C GLY A 22 -16.86 4.38 -7.60
N PRO A 23 -17.00 4.82 -8.86
CA PRO A 23 -16.87 3.94 -10.03
C PRO A 23 -15.53 3.20 -10.13
N ALA A 24 -14.47 3.75 -9.52
CA ALA A 24 -13.15 3.15 -9.48
C ALA A 24 -13.14 1.79 -8.74
N ALA A 25 -14.05 1.57 -7.79
CA ALA A 25 -14.17 0.30 -7.06
C ALA A 25 -14.52 -0.89 -7.98
N LYS A 26 -15.15 -0.64 -9.13
CA LYS A 26 -15.48 -1.67 -10.14
C LYS A 26 -14.27 -2.09 -10.99
N ARG A 27 -13.11 -1.44 -10.83
CA ARG A 27 -11.92 -1.62 -11.68
C ARG A 27 -10.67 -2.04 -10.90
N LEU A 28 -10.85 -2.63 -9.71
CA LEU A 28 -9.76 -3.07 -8.85
C LEU A 28 -8.90 -4.20 -9.44
N SER A 29 -9.30 -4.80 -10.55
CA SER A 29 -8.46 -5.73 -11.32
C SER A 29 -7.19 -5.06 -11.86
N GLY A 30 -7.22 -3.76 -12.14
CA GLY A 30 -6.07 -2.99 -12.61
C GLY A 30 -5.21 -2.37 -11.51
N LEU A 31 -5.55 -2.56 -10.24
CA LEU A 31 -4.78 -2.01 -9.12
C LEU A 31 -3.53 -2.87 -8.86
N ALA A 32 -2.38 -2.23 -8.73
CA ALA A 32 -1.14 -2.87 -8.29
C ALA A 32 -0.51 -2.06 -7.15
N CYS A 33 0.10 -2.73 -6.17
CA CYS A 33 0.83 -2.10 -5.09
C CYS A 33 2.29 -2.55 -5.08
N TYR A 34 3.19 -1.65 -4.68
CA TYR A 34 4.63 -1.88 -4.60
C TYR A 34 5.16 -1.37 -3.26
N ALA A 35 6.07 -2.12 -2.66
CA ALA A 35 6.66 -1.80 -1.36
C ALA A 35 8.19 -1.70 -1.45
N SER A 36 8.77 -0.74 -0.73
CA SER A 36 10.22 -0.54 -0.65
C SER A 36 10.96 -1.84 -0.30
N GLY A 37 11.94 -2.20 -1.13
CA GLY A 37 12.78 -3.39 -0.93
C GLY A 37 12.06 -4.74 -1.12
N GLN A 38 10.80 -4.74 -1.59
CA GLN A 38 10.00 -5.95 -1.79
C GLN A 38 9.38 -6.03 -3.20
N GLY A 39 9.40 -4.95 -3.98
CA GLY A 39 8.82 -4.93 -5.31
C GLY A 39 7.28 -4.99 -5.26
N LYS A 40 6.67 -5.75 -6.18
CA LYS A 40 5.21 -5.87 -6.26
C LYS A 40 4.66 -6.61 -5.05
N ALA A 41 3.82 -5.93 -4.27
CA ALA A 41 3.16 -6.51 -3.12
C ALA A 41 1.95 -7.36 -3.54
N ARG A 42 1.68 -8.43 -2.80
CA ARG A 42 0.41 -9.17 -2.90
C ARG A 42 -0.70 -8.29 -2.34
N ILE A 43 -1.85 -8.30 -3.01
CA ILE A 43 -3.06 -7.63 -2.53
C ILE A 43 -4.19 -8.63 -2.38
N GLU A 44 -4.98 -8.47 -1.33
CA GLU A 44 -6.23 -9.19 -1.11
C GLU A 44 -7.39 -8.23 -1.23
N ARG A 45 -8.48 -8.68 -1.87
CA ARG A 45 -9.64 -7.86 -2.16
C ARG A 45 -10.87 -8.44 -1.48
N LEU A 46 -11.57 -7.59 -0.73
CA LEU A 46 -12.81 -7.89 -0.02
C LEU A 46 -13.85 -6.88 -0.50
N GLY A 47 -14.50 -7.18 -1.63
CA GLY A 47 -15.32 -6.20 -2.35
C GLY A 47 -14.48 -5.00 -2.80
N SER A 48 -14.79 -3.81 -2.26
CA SER A 48 -14.04 -2.57 -2.57
C SER A 48 -12.86 -2.30 -1.63
N ARG A 49 -12.68 -3.13 -0.60
CA ARG A 49 -11.55 -3.04 0.33
C ARG A 49 -10.34 -3.82 -0.20
N VAL A 50 -9.18 -3.20 -0.09
CA VAL A 50 -7.89 -3.74 -0.50
C VAL A 50 -6.99 -3.83 0.72
N GLU A 51 -6.44 -5.02 0.97
CA GLU A 51 -5.41 -5.27 1.98
C GLU A 51 -4.08 -5.52 1.27
N VAL A 52 -3.05 -4.74 1.60
CA VAL A 52 -1.71 -4.92 1.05
C VAL A 52 -0.92 -5.83 1.99
N ARG A 53 -0.43 -6.96 1.47
CA ARG A 53 0.30 -7.97 2.24
C ARG A 53 1.81 -7.78 2.05
N MET A 54 2.49 -7.44 3.15
CA MET A 54 3.95 -7.34 3.21
C MET A 54 4.57 -8.72 3.41
N GLN A 55 5.70 -8.96 2.76
CA GLN A 55 6.44 -10.22 2.87
C GLN A 55 7.39 -10.20 4.07
N LYS A 56 7.91 -9.02 4.42
CA LYS A 56 8.84 -8.80 5.52
C LYS A 56 8.73 -7.37 6.07
N ALA A 57 9.32 -7.15 7.24
CA ALA A 57 9.53 -5.83 7.82
C ALA A 57 10.36 -4.92 6.89
N PHE A 58 10.13 -3.62 6.97
CA PHE A 58 10.99 -2.62 6.33
C PHE A 58 12.30 -2.45 7.11
N SER A 59 13.39 -2.21 6.38
CA SER A 59 14.66 -1.78 6.96
C SER A 59 14.56 -0.39 7.58
N SER A 60 15.50 -0.05 8.46
CA SER A 60 15.60 1.29 9.04
C SER A 60 15.70 2.38 7.97
N GLY A 61 15.13 3.55 8.26
CA GLY A 61 15.00 4.67 7.33
C GLY A 61 13.60 4.82 6.74
N ARG A 62 13.52 5.34 5.52
CA ARG A 62 12.24 5.64 4.85
C ARG A 62 11.78 4.47 4.00
N ALA A 63 10.54 4.06 4.19
CA ALA A 63 9.88 3.07 3.36
C ALA A 63 8.62 3.65 2.73
N ARG A 64 8.18 3.10 1.60
CA ARG A 64 6.94 3.49 0.92
C ARG A 64 6.16 2.27 0.50
N ILE A 65 4.84 2.41 0.55
CA ILE A 65 3.92 1.58 -0.20
C ILE A 65 3.19 2.48 -1.18
N ASN A 66 3.25 2.14 -2.46
CA ASN A 66 2.56 2.86 -3.53
C ASN A 66 1.63 1.92 -4.27
N CYS A 67 0.36 2.32 -4.38
CA CYS A 67 -0.66 1.63 -5.15
C CYS A 67 -1.09 2.49 -6.33
N THR A 68 -1.06 1.93 -7.53
CA THR A 68 -1.41 2.62 -8.77
C THR A 68 -2.48 1.86 -9.53
N MET A 69 -3.35 2.60 -10.23
CA MET A 69 -4.42 2.02 -11.04
C MET A 69 -4.66 2.86 -12.31
N PRO A 70 -4.71 2.25 -13.50
CA PRO A 70 -4.94 2.97 -14.74
C PRO A 70 -6.42 3.40 -14.88
N THR A 71 -6.63 4.59 -15.44
CA THR A 71 -7.95 5.09 -15.85
C THR A 71 -8.21 4.73 -17.32
N GLN A 72 -9.47 4.84 -17.77
CA GLN A 72 -9.81 4.65 -19.19
C GLN A 72 -9.21 5.73 -20.09
N SER A 73 -8.96 6.92 -19.55
CA SER A 73 -8.40 8.06 -20.27
C SER A 73 -6.87 8.03 -20.40
N GLY A 74 -6.24 6.86 -20.20
CA GLY A 74 -4.77 6.72 -20.22
C GLY A 74 -4.03 7.40 -19.06
N ARG A 75 -4.73 7.87 -18.02
CA ARG A 75 -4.11 8.46 -16.82
C ARG A 75 -3.97 7.42 -15.72
N TRP A 76 -3.33 7.81 -14.62
CA TRP A 76 -3.15 6.96 -13.44
C TRP A 76 -3.80 7.58 -12.21
N ARG A 77 -4.38 6.73 -11.36
CA ARG A 77 -4.66 7.03 -9.96
C ARG A 77 -3.51 6.52 -9.12
N TRP A 78 -3.12 7.29 -8.12
CA TRP A 78 -2.02 6.97 -7.24
C TRP A 78 -2.46 7.12 -5.79
N PHE A 79 -2.15 6.13 -4.96
CA PHE A 79 -2.25 6.19 -3.51
C PHE A 79 -0.90 5.78 -2.91
N GLY A 80 -0.22 6.70 -2.25
CA GLY A 80 1.11 6.47 -1.67
C GLY A 80 1.11 6.74 -0.19
N MET A 81 1.76 5.87 0.58
CA MET A 81 2.00 6.05 2.01
C MET A 81 3.49 5.89 2.29
N GLN A 82 4.08 6.90 2.93
CA GLN A 82 5.46 6.85 3.38
C GLN A 82 5.50 6.53 4.87
N PHE A 83 6.39 5.63 5.24
CA PHE A 83 6.69 5.23 6.61
C PHE A 83 8.11 5.61 6.98
N PHE A 84 8.37 5.73 8.27
CA PHE A 84 9.71 5.89 8.83
C PHE A 84 9.96 4.83 9.91
N VAL A 85 11.05 4.10 9.77
CA VAL A 85 11.54 3.13 10.76
C VAL A 85 12.78 3.76 11.40
N PRO A 86 12.78 4.09 12.70
CA PRO A 86 13.95 4.61 13.40
C PRO A 86 15.16 3.66 13.27
N LYS A 87 16.36 4.23 13.39
CA LYS A 87 17.55 3.41 13.65
C LYS A 87 17.50 3.00 15.11
N SER A 88 17.73 1.71 15.38
CA SER A 88 18.05 1.21 16.71
C SER A 88 19.38 1.77 17.21
#